data_AF-A0A9P1JYT9-F1
#
_entry.id   AF-A0A9P1JYT9-F1
#
_cell.length_a   1.000
_cell.length_b   1.000
_cell.length_c   1.000
_cell.angle_alpha   90.00
_cell.angle_beta   90.00
_cell.angle_gamma   90.00
#
_symmetry.space_group_name_H-M   'P 1'
#
loop_
_entity.id
_entity.type
_entity.pdbx_description
1 polymer ?
#
loop_
_entity_poly.entity_id
_entity_poly.type
_entity_poly.pdbx_seq_one_letter_code
_entity_poly.pdbx_strand_id
1 'polypeptide(L)'
;MVRPPLDAVMMFKILVLQALYGLSDEQAEYQVRDRLPFMRFLGLGLSDRVPDRTTVWLFREALVTAGAMEGLFARFDTALKERGDLTLPPVPPDPTLYRHRRGTTARSCRVCSTPTPSTAGC
;
A
#
# COMPACT_ATOMS: atom_id res chain seq x y z
N MET A 1 4.36 27.96 -11.61
CA MET A 1 5.09 27.49 -10.41
C MET A 1 5.59 26.08 -10.69
N VAL A 2 6.82 25.95 -11.20
CA VAL A 2 7.43 24.65 -11.48
C VAL A 2 7.89 24.08 -10.14
N ARG A 3 7.24 23.01 -9.67
CA ARG A 3 7.73 22.23 -8.53
C ARG A 3 9.03 21.55 -8.98
N PRO A 4 10.13 21.60 -8.21
CA PRO A 4 11.34 20.86 -8.56
C PRO A 4 10.98 19.38 -8.76
N PRO A 5 11.61 18.69 -9.73
CA PRO A 5 11.32 17.29 -9.99
C PRO A 5 11.65 16.51 -8.72
N LEU A 6 10.61 15.95 -8.09
CA LEU A 6 10.77 14.99 -7.01
C LEU A 6 11.50 13.77 -7.57
N ASP A 7 12.39 13.20 -6.78
CA ASP A 7 13.14 12.01 -7.16
C ASP A 7 12.17 10.86 -7.49
N ALA A 8 12.24 10.36 -8.73
CA ALA A 8 11.36 9.30 -9.21
C ALA A 8 11.51 8.01 -8.38
N VAL A 9 12.70 7.77 -7.84
CA VAL A 9 12.97 6.62 -6.96
C VAL A 9 12.21 6.76 -5.64
N MET A 10 12.20 7.95 -5.04
CA MET A 10 11.42 8.24 -3.83
C MET A 10 9.92 8.04 -4.05
N MET A 11 9.39 8.53 -5.18
CA MET A 11 7.98 8.37 -5.54
C MET A 11 7.62 6.89 -5.71
N PHE A 12 8.49 6.11 -6.35
CA PHE A 12 8.26 4.66 -6.47
C PHE A 12 8.28 3.95 -5.12
N LYS A 13 9.21 4.29 -4.22
CA LYS A 13 9.24 3.72 -2.86
C LYS A 13 7.94 3.98 -2.09
N ILE A 14 7.29 5.12 -2.28
CA ILE A 14 5.98 5.43 -1.67
C ILE A 14 4.90 4.48 -2.22
N LEU A 15 4.89 4.21 -3.53
CA LEU A 15 3.96 3.24 -4.12
C LEU A 15 4.18 1.82 -3.56
N VAL A 16 5.43 1.44 -3.32
CA VAL A 16 5.76 0.16 -2.66
C VAL A 16 5.23 0.12 -1.22
N LEU A 17 5.37 1.21 -0.45
CA LEU A 17 4.79 1.31 0.89
C LEU A 17 3.26 1.20 0.85
N GLN A 18 2.60 1.80 -0.13
CA GLN A 18 1.14 1.66 -0.32
C GLN A 18 0.75 0.21 -0.62
N ALA A 19 1.50 -0.49 -1.45
CA ALA A 19 1.25 -1.90 -1.77
C ALA A 19 1.48 -2.83 -0.57
N LEU A 20 2.54 -2.59 0.21
CA LEU A 20 2.90 -3.38 1.39
C LEU A 20 1.91 -3.24 2.55
N TYR A 21 1.48 -2.01 2.82
CA TYR A 21 0.64 -1.69 3.99
C TYR A 21 -0.83 -1.42 3.64
N GLY A 22 -1.21 -1.48 2.36
CA GLY A 22 -2.58 -1.22 1.89
C GLY A 22 -3.04 0.22 2.14
N LEU A 23 -2.13 1.19 2.06
CA LEU A 23 -2.42 2.60 2.40
C LEU A 23 -3.05 3.33 1.21
N SER A 24 -4.01 4.21 1.51
CA SER A 24 -4.48 5.21 0.54
C SER A 24 -3.45 6.32 0.31
N ASP A 25 -3.63 7.16 -0.71
CA ASP A 25 -2.73 8.30 -0.98
C ASP A 25 -2.69 9.31 0.18
N GLU A 26 -3.83 9.57 0.84
CA GLU A 26 -3.91 10.40 2.06
C GLU A 26 -3.16 9.76 3.24
N GLN A 27 -3.34 8.46 3.41
CA GLN A 27 -2.68 7.74 4.49
C GLN A 27 -1.18 7.64 4.26
N ALA A 28 -0.72 7.46 3.02
CA ALA A 28 0.70 7.44 2.69
C ALA A 28 1.37 8.77 3.06
N GLU A 29 0.77 9.91 2.69
CA GLU A 29 1.27 11.24 3.07
C GLU A 29 1.38 11.39 4.60
N TYR A 30 0.30 11.07 5.31
CA TYR A 30 0.26 11.21 6.77
C TYR A 30 1.27 10.29 7.47
N GLN A 31 1.32 9.02 7.08
CA GLN A 31 2.18 8.01 7.71
C GLN A 31 3.66 8.27 7.42
N VAL A 32 4.01 8.75 6.22
CA VAL A 32 5.39 9.10 5.89
C VAL A 32 5.88 10.27 6.76
N ARG A 33 5.01 11.25 7.02
CA ARG A 33 5.35 12.39 7.88
C ARG A 33 5.50 12.02 9.36
N ASP A 34 4.73 11.04 9.83
CA ASP A 34 4.65 10.68 11.25
C ASP A 34 5.62 9.56 11.64
N ARG A 35 5.93 8.63 10.73
CA ARG A 35 6.72 7.42 11.03
C ARG A 35 8.16 7.54 10.58
N LEU A 36 9.07 7.64 11.55
CA LEU A 36 10.52 7.60 11.34
C LEU A 36 11.02 6.39 10.50
N PRO A 37 10.48 5.16 10.65
CA PRO A 37 10.85 4.05 9.78
C PRO A 37 10.56 4.30 8.30
N PHE A 38 9.47 5.01 7.98
CA PHE A 38 9.10 5.33 6.61
C PHE A 38 10.00 6.42 6.04
N MET A 39 10.30 7.47 6.82
CA MET A 39 11.30 8.46 6.44
C MET A 39 12.66 7.81 6.15
N ARG A 40 13.11 6.89 7.02
CA ARG A 40 14.38 6.17 6.84
C ARG A 40 14.39 5.27 5.61
N PHE A 41 13.27 4.63 5.27
CA PHE A 41 13.13 3.83 4.05
C PHE A 41 13.19 4.70 2.78
N LEU A 42 12.54 5.86 2.82
CA LEU A 42 12.56 6.83 1.73
C LEU A 42 13.93 7.51 1.59
N GLY A 43 14.71 7.58 2.67
CA GLY A 43 15.98 8.31 2.71
C GLY A 43 15.78 9.80 3.00
N LEU A 44 14.64 10.16 3.59
CA LEU A 44 14.29 11.52 3.99
C LEU A 44 14.81 11.80 5.40
N GLY A 45 15.40 12.97 5.60
CA GLY A 45 15.67 13.57 6.90
C GLY A 45 14.42 14.24 7.49
N LEU A 46 14.48 14.62 8.78
CA LEU A 46 13.36 15.24 9.51
C LEU A 46 12.89 16.59 8.91
N SER A 47 13.74 17.26 8.13
CA SER A 47 13.44 18.55 7.50
C SER A 47 13.17 18.42 5.99
N ASP A 48 13.24 17.22 5.44
CA ASP A 48 13.02 17.03 4.00
C ASP A 48 11.53 17.07 3.66
N ARG A 49 11.25 17.48 2.42
CA ARG A 49 9.90 17.69 1.96
C ARG A 49 9.24 16.35 1.60
N VAL A 50 8.20 16.00 2.34
CA VAL A 50 7.31 14.88 1.99
C VAL A 50 6.42 15.28 0.81
N PRO A 51 6.26 14.43 -0.22
CA PRO A 51 5.36 14.71 -1.32
C PRO A 51 3.89 14.65 -0.88
N ASP A 52 3.13 15.67 -1.26
CA ASP A 52 1.68 15.73 -1.03
C ASP A 52 0.96 14.57 -1.75
N ARG A 53 -0.20 14.15 -1.24
CA ARG A 53 -1.13 13.18 -1.84
C ARG A 53 -1.33 13.37 -3.34
N THR A 54 -1.57 14.60 -3.76
CA THR A 54 -1.85 14.94 -5.17
C THR A 54 -0.65 14.63 -6.05
N THR A 55 0.56 14.74 -5.51
CA THR A 55 1.80 14.44 -6.22
C THR A 55 1.99 12.94 -6.39
N VAL A 56 1.66 12.15 -5.36
CA VAL A 56 1.66 10.68 -5.42
C VAL A 56 0.65 10.18 -6.44
N TRP A 57 -0.55 10.77 -6.43
CA TRP A 57 -1.60 10.44 -7.38
C TRP A 57 -1.21 10.74 -8.84
N LEU A 58 -0.67 11.93 -9.13
CA LEU A 58 -0.21 12.30 -10.48
C LEU A 58 0.90 11.37 -10.99
N PHE A 59 1.82 10.96 -10.11
CA PHE A 59 2.88 10.03 -10.48
C PHE A 59 2.33 8.65 -10.81
N ARG A 60 1.37 8.16 -10.01
CA ARG A 60 0.67 6.90 -10.29
C ARG A 60 -0.07 6.96 -11.62
N GLU A 61 -0.81 8.03 -11.88
CA GLU A 61 -1.54 8.23 -13.13
C GLU A 61 -0.59 8.21 -14.33
N ALA A 62 0.53 8.95 -14.25
CA ALA A 62 1.55 8.95 -15.30
C ALA A 62 2.10 7.55 -15.60
N LEU A 63 2.32 6.72 -14.58
CA LEU A 63 2.77 5.33 -14.75
C LEU A 63 1.71 4.41 -15.35
N VAL A 64 0.43 4.62 -15.02
CA VAL A 64 -0.70 3.88 -15.62
C VAL A 64 -0.84 4.25 -17.09
N THR A 65 -0.83 5.54 -17.41
CA THR A 65 -0.91 6.02 -18.80
C THR A 65 0.26 5.53 -19.64
N ALA A 66 1.45 5.41 -19.04
CA ALA A 66 2.64 4.85 -19.70
C ALA A 66 2.65 3.31 -19.79
N GLY A 67 1.71 2.61 -19.15
CA GLY A 67 1.71 1.14 -19.06
C GLY A 67 2.94 0.57 -18.32
N ALA A 68 3.66 1.41 -17.58
CA ALA A 68 4.95 1.05 -16.98
C ALA A 68 4.82 0.48 -15.56
N MET A 69 3.64 0.57 -14.95
CA MET A 69 3.40 0.13 -13.56
C MET A 69 3.75 -1.36 -13.37
N GLU A 70 3.17 -2.24 -14.19
CA GLU A 70 3.41 -3.69 -14.11
C GLU A 70 4.88 -4.03 -14.35
N GLY A 71 5.51 -3.40 -15.34
CA GLY A 71 6.92 -3.61 -15.65
C GLY A 71 7.86 -3.19 -14.51
N LEU A 72 7.53 -2.12 -13.79
CA LEU A 72 8.33 -1.68 -12.65
C LEU A 72 8.21 -2.65 -11.47
N PHE A 73 6.99 -3.06 -11.13
CA PHE A 73 6.75 -4.01 -10.05
C PHE A 73 7.33 -5.40 -10.36
N ALA A 74 7.23 -5.88 -11.60
CA ALA A 74 7.85 -7.15 -12.01
C ALA A 74 9.37 -7.13 -11.85
N ARG A 75 10.03 -6.01 -12.19
CA ARG A 75 11.47 -5.83 -11.96
C ARG A 75 11.80 -5.77 -10.48
N PHE A 76 10.96 -5.11 -9.69
CA PHE A 76 11.13 -5.05 -8.24
C PHE A 76 11.02 -6.45 -7.61
N ASP A 77 10.02 -7.24 -7.99
CA ASP A 77 9.85 -8.62 -7.52
C ASP A 77 11.01 -9.51 -7.93
N THR A 78 11.53 -9.33 -9.14
CA THR A 78 12.72 -10.06 -9.61
C THR A 78 13.94 -9.71 -8.74
N ALA A 79 14.15 -8.43 -8.45
CA ALA A 79 15.24 -7.99 -7.59
C ALA A 79 15.10 -8.49 -6.14
N LEU A 80 13.88 -8.66 -5.63
CA LEU A 80 13.63 -9.27 -4.32
C LEU A 80 13.93 -10.78 -4.34
N LYS A 81 13.47 -11.49 -5.38
CA LYS A 81 13.72 -12.93 -5.56
C LYS A 81 15.21 -13.25 -5.63
N GLU A 82 15.99 -12.43 -6.31
CA GLU A 82 17.45 -12.57 -6.40
C GLU A 82 18.15 -12.41 -5.05
N ARG A 83 17.56 -11.64 -4.12
CA ARG A 83 18.09 -11.40 -2.78
C ARG A 83 17.63 -12.43 -1.74
N GLY A 84 16.73 -13.35 -2.11
CA GLY A 84 16.21 -14.39 -1.24
C GLY A 84 15.08 -13.93 -0.31
N ASP A 85 14.55 -12.73 -0.52
CA ASP A 85 13.47 -12.16 0.29
C ASP A 85 12.10 -12.33 -0.43
N LEU A 86 11.06 -12.58 0.37
CA LEU A 86 9.69 -12.93 -0.03
C LEU A 86 9.16 -12.14 -1.24
N THR A 87 8.45 -12.83 -2.15
CA THR A 87 7.75 -12.20 -3.28
C THR A 87 6.60 -11.33 -2.76
N LEU A 88 6.45 -10.11 -3.28
CA LEU A 88 5.26 -9.32 -2.98
C LEU A 88 4.02 -10.02 -3.55
N PRO A 89 2.85 -9.93 -2.89
CA PRO A 89 1.61 -10.31 -3.54
C PRO A 89 1.43 -9.49 -4.82
N PRO A 90 0.91 -10.10 -5.90
CA PRO A 90 0.78 -9.43 -7.19
C PRO A 90 -0.07 -8.16 -7.03
N VAL A 91 0.45 -7.04 -7.56
CA VAL A 91 -0.31 -5.80 -7.65
C VAL A 91 -1.52 -6.05 -8.55
N PRO A 92 -2.75 -5.76 -8.10
CA PRO A 92 -3.92 -5.95 -8.95
C PRO A 92 -3.78 -5.09 -10.22
N PRO A 93 -4.16 -5.62 -11.40
CA PRO A 93 -3.98 -4.94 -12.68
C PRO A 93 -4.85 -3.68 -12.85
N ASP A 94 -5.69 -3.36 -11.87
CA ASP A 94 -6.62 -2.22 -11.92
C ASP A 94 -6.38 -1.23 -10.75
N PRO A 95 -6.04 0.05 -11.04
CA PRO A 95 -5.90 1.08 -10.01
C PRO A 95 -7.22 1.46 -9.30
N THR A 96 -8.39 1.06 -9.81
CA THR A 96 -9.69 1.33 -9.17
C THR A 96 -9.93 0.48 -7.91
N LEU A 97 -9.15 -0.58 -7.70
CA LEU A 97 -9.28 -1.49 -6.54
C LEU A 97 -8.84 -0.87 -5.21
N TYR A 98 -8.15 0.28 -5.23
CA TYR A 98 -7.87 1.06 -4.01
C TYR A 98 -9.11 1.81 -3.46
N ARG A 99 -10.29 1.58 -4.03
CA ARG A 99 -11.55 2.10 -3.50
C ARG A 99 -11.84 1.46 -2.14
N HIS A 100 -11.68 2.26 -1.10
CA HIS A 100 -12.17 2.02 0.26
C HIS A 100 -13.44 1.17 0.27
N ARG A 101 -13.37 -0.02 0.85
CA ARG A 101 -14.56 -0.71 1.36
C ARG A 101 -15.10 0.14 2.51
N ARG A 102 -15.95 1.13 2.18
CA ARG A 102 -16.72 1.88 3.18
C ARG A 102 -17.51 0.84 3.96
N GLY A 103 -17.15 0.65 5.23
CA GLY A 103 -17.89 -0.18 6.14
C GLY A 103 -19.33 0.30 6.19
N THR A 104 -20.26 -0.52 5.71
CA THR A 104 -21.66 -0.39 6.09
C THR A 104 -21.84 -1.24 7.34
N THR A 105 -21.84 -0.56 8.48
CA THR A 105 -22.34 -1.10 9.73
C THR A 105 -23.80 -1.52 9.55
N ALA A 106 -24.11 -2.78 9.83
CA ALA A 106 -25.16 -3.22 10.76
C ALA A 106 -25.75 -4.59 10.41
N ARG A 107 -25.92 -5.38 11.47
CA ARG A 107 -26.89 -6.49 11.65
C ARG A 107 -26.66 -7.77 10.86
N SER A 108 -26.07 -8.74 11.56
CA SER A 108 -26.85 -9.79 12.23
C SER A 108 -25.91 -10.93 12.63
N CYS A 109 -25.41 -10.90 13.86
CA CYS A 109 -24.93 -12.12 14.51
C CYS A 109 -26.15 -13.05 14.64
N ARG A 110 -26.20 -14.08 13.80
CA ARG A 110 -27.10 -15.23 13.94
C ARG A 110 -26.25 -16.44 13.56
N VAL A 111 -26.27 -17.47 14.39
CA VAL A 111 -25.38 -18.65 14.40
C VAL A 111 -24.05 -18.33 15.10
N CYS A 112 -23.84 -18.64 16.38
CA CYS A 112 -23.92 -20.00 16.94
C CYS A 112 -24.64 -20.03 18.30
N SER A 113 -25.81 -20.65 18.34
CA SER A 113 -26.39 -21.21 19.55
C SER A 113 -26.80 -22.64 19.26
N THR A 114 -25.89 -23.58 19.49
CA THR A 114 -26.22 -24.96 19.81
C THR A 114 -25.30 -25.44 20.94
N PRO A 115 -25.81 -25.70 22.15
CA PRO A 115 -25.08 -26.52 23.10
C PRO A 115 -25.08 -27.96 22.59
N THR A 116 -23.89 -28.55 22.45
CA THR A 116 -23.71 -29.98 22.17
C THR A 116 -24.31 -30.84 23.29
N PRO A 117 -24.96 -31.98 22.99
CA PRO A 117 -25.43 -32.90 24.01
C PRO A 117 -24.25 -33.71 24.57
N SER A 118 -23.94 -33.54 25.86
CA SER A 118 -23.01 -34.42 26.58
C SER A 118 -23.80 -35.60 27.13
N THR A 119 -23.80 -36.71 26.40
CA THR A 119 -24.30 -38.01 26.84
C THR A 119 -23.29 -38.68 27.78
N ALA A 120 -23.81 -39.16 28.90
CA ALA A 120 -23.36 -40.24 29.80
C ALA A 120 -22.04 -40.98 29.53
N GLY A 121 -21.29 -41.25 30.60
CA GLY A 121 -20.32 -42.35 30.63
C GLY A 121 -19.36 -42.36 31.82
N CYS A 122 -19.71 -43.17 32.83
CA CYS A 122 -18.89 -43.72 33.92
C CYS A 122 -18.57 -42.83 35.14
#